data_AF-A0A820XCV4-F1
#
_entry.id   AF-A0A820XCV4-F1
#
_cell.length_a   1.000
_cell.length_b   1.000
_cell.length_c   1.000
_cell.angle_alpha   90.00
_cell.angle_beta   90.00
_cell.angle_gamma   90.00
#
_symmetry.space_group_name_H-M   'P 1'
#
loop_
_entity.id
_entity.type
_entity.pdbx_description
1 polymer ?
#
loop_
_entity_poly.entity_id
_entity_poly.type
_entity_poly.pdbx_seq_one_letter_code
_entity_poly.pdbx_strand_id
1 'polypeptide(L)'
;MLFWFLFTLHLTISQDIIPPYVFSDCKHLILPVRCQCYHSGHESQLRCLKSELHSLPKLPNNMRWNALDFSFNYITSVDNYVFADIYVEKINLNSNYIRRIEITAFDQIKNLKQLFINNNQLKELYPETLVSPGVSLQIFDVSHNQFQYLVMGQILLNLPLLKQFHL
;
A
#
# COMPACT_ATOMS: atom_id res chain seq x y z
N MET A 1 -22.96 -60.79 25.49
CA MET A 1 -23.64 -59.48 25.37
C MET A 1 -22.56 -58.41 25.37
N LEU A 2 -22.41 -57.73 24.24
CA LEU A 2 -21.33 -56.79 23.95
C LEU A 2 -21.44 -55.50 24.78
N PHE A 3 -20.29 -55.04 25.26
CA PHE A 3 -20.03 -53.70 25.80
C PHE A 3 -20.17 -52.64 24.71
N TRP A 4 -20.81 -51.50 25.02
CA TRP A 4 -20.37 -50.17 24.56
C TRP A 4 -20.86 -49.09 25.54
N PHE A 5 -19.91 -48.34 26.10
CA PHE A 5 -20.13 -47.08 26.81
C PHE A 5 -20.53 -46.00 25.80
N LEU A 6 -21.66 -45.32 26.01
CA LEU A 6 -21.95 -44.04 25.35
C LEU A 6 -21.38 -42.92 26.21
N PHE A 7 -20.26 -42.35 25.77
CA PHE A 7 -19.80 -41.04 26.23
C PHE A 7 -20.74 -39.98 25.67
N THR A 8 -21.43 -39.27 26.55
CA THR A 8 -22.12 -38.01 26.22
C THR A 8 -21.07 -36.92 26.07
N LEU A 9 -20.78 -36.51 24.83
CA LEU A 9 -19.90 -35.39 24.57
C LEU A 9 -20.67 -34.08 24.80
N HIS A 10 -20.27 -33.34 25.83
CA HIS A 10 -20.59 -31.94 26.04
C HIS A 10 -20.08 -31.13 24.84
N LEU A 11 -20.99 -30.44 24.14
CA LEU A 11 -20.65 -29.43 23.15
C LEU A 11 -20.17 -28.17 23.88
N THR A 12 -18.86 -28.01 24.05
CA THR A 12 -18.26 -26.71 24.36
C THR A 12 -18.13 -25.90 23.08
N ILE A 13 -18.82 -24.77 23.05
CA ILE A 13 -18.73 -23.72 22.05
C ILE A 13 -17.40 -22.98 22.23
N SER A 14 -16.48 -23.11 21.27
CA SER A 14 -15.57 -22.04 20.82
C SER A 14 -14.76 -22.54 19.61
N GLN A 15 -15.39 -22.54 18.44
CA GLN A 15 -14.64 -22.44 17.20
C GLN A 15 -15.08 -21.15 16.55
N ASP A 16 -14.20 -20.15 16.64
CA ASP A 16 -14.27 -18.95 15.82
C ASP A 16 -14.44 -19.37 14.37
N ILE A 17 -15.57 -19.00 13.79
CA ILE A 17 -15.90 -19.20 12.39
C ILE A 17 -14.95 -18.28 11.61
N ILE A 18 -13.80 -18.81 11.20
CA ILE A 18 -12.91 -18.16 10.25
C ILE A 18 -13.61 -18.24 8.87
N PRO A 19 -13.93 -17.12 8.20
CA PRO A 19 -14.54 -17.17 6.88
C PRO A 19 -13.58 -17.82 5.87
N PRO A 20 -14.09 -18.53 4.84
CA PRO A 20 -13.31 -19.47 4.03
C PRO A 20 -12.36 -18.83 2.99
N TYR A 21 -11.91 -17.58 3.17
CA TYR A 21 -11.15 -16.81 2.18
C TYR A 21 -9.83 -16.23 2.70
N VAL A 22 -9.05 -17.02 3.45
CA VAL A 22 -7.68 -16.65 3.85
C VAL A 22 -6.71 -17.65 3.21
N PHE A 23 -6.21 -17.31 2.01
CA PHE A 23 -5.11 -18.06 1.37
C PHE A 23 -3.73 -17.63 1.93
N SER A 24 -2.74 -18.49 1.74
CA SER A 24 -1.49 -18.65 2.51
C SER A 24 -0.60 -17.42 2.72
N ASP A 25 -0.60 -16.45 1.80
CA ASP A 25 0.45 -15.41 1.77
C ASP A 25 0.20 -14.28 2.78
N CYS A 26 -1.07 -13.97 3.08
CA CYS A 26 -1.42 -12.99 4.11
C CYS A 26 -1.32 -13.55 5.55
N LYS A 27 -1.29 -14.87 5.72
CA LYS A 27 -1.46 -15.54 7.02
C LYS A 27 -0.27 -15.38 7.97
N HIS A 28 0.91 -15.08 7.42
CA HIS A 28 2.15 -14.90 8.18
C HIS A 28 2.61 -13.44 8.26
N LEU A 29 1.81 -12.51 7.73
CA LEU A 29 2.21 -11.12 7.68
C LEU A 29 1.92 -10.41 9.00
N ILE A 30 2.97 -9.91 9.66
CA ILE A 30 2.81 -9.07 10.84
C ILE A 30 2.45 -7.66 10.35
N LEU A 31 1.16 -7.34 10.44
CA LEU A 31 0.61 -6.05 10.05
C LEU A 31 0.20 -5.23 11.27
N PRO A 32 0.13 -3.89 11.16
CA PRO A 32 -0.55 -3.07 12.15
C PRO A 32 -1.97 -3.60 12.40
N VAL A 33 -2.44 -3.55 13.65
CA VAL A 33 -3.68 -4.20 14.13
C VAL A 33 -4.94 -3.85 13.31
N ARG A 34 -4.93 -2.74 12.57
CA ARG A 34 -6.07 -2.24 11.78
C ARG A 34 -5.91 -2.40 10.26
N CYS A 35 -4.77 -2.92 9.82
CA CYS A 35 -4.54 -3.24 8.42
C CYS A 35 -5.10 -4.60 8.06
N GLN A 36 -5.71 -4.70 6.88
CA GLN A 36 -6.30 -5.92 6.35
C GLN A 36 -5.61 -6.31 5.05
N CYS A 37 -5.11 -7.54 5.01
CA CYS A 37 -4.56 -8.15 3.81
C CYS A 37 -5.65 -9.01 3.17
N TYR A 38 -5.93 -8.74 1.90
CA TYR A 38 -6.86 -9.51 1.09
C TYR A 38 -6.08 -10.20 -0.02
N HIS A 39 -6.32 -11.48 -0.19
CA HIS A 39 -5.76 -12.26 -1.29
C HIS A 39 -6.87 -13.11 -1.89
N SER A 40 -7.26 -12.81 -3.12
CA SER A 40 -8.26 -13.57 -3.88
C SER A 40 -7.80 -13.75 -5.32
N GLY A 41 -7.45 -14.99 -5.71
CA GLY A 41 -6.96 -15.30 -7.05
C GLY A 41 -5.69 -14.51 -7.40
N HIS A 42 -5.79 -13.61 -8.38
CA HIS A 42 -4.68 -12.74 -8.81
C HIS A 42 -4.68 -11.35 -8.16
N GLU A 43 -5.57 -11.10 -7.19
CA GLU A 43 -5.68 -9.83 -6.51
C GLU A 43 -5.19 -9.91 -5.07
N SER A 44 -4.06 -9.26 -4.79
CA SER A 44 -3.50 -9.06 -3.46
C SER A 44 -3.57 -7.58 -3.09
N GLN A 45 -4.20 -7.25 -1.96
CA GLN A 45 -4.33 -5.88 -1.51
C GLN A 45 -4.01 -5.77 -0.03
N LEU A 46 -3.27 -4.73 0.36
CA LEU A 46 -3.11 -4.34 1.75
C LEU A 46 -3.89 -3.04 1.97
N ARG A 47 -4.91 -3.08 2.83
CA ARG A 47 -5.72 -1.91 3.18
C ARG A 47 -5.50 -1.53 4.63
N CYS A 48 -4.97 -0.34 4.84
CA CYS A 48 -4.74 0.29 6.14
C CYS A 48 -5.49 1.62 6.23
N LEU A 49 -6.69 1.71 5.65
CA LEU A 49 -7.51 2.92 5.66
C LEU A 49 -7.86 3.32 7.11
N LYS A 50 -7.67 4.60 7.48
CA LYS A 50 -8.05 5.11 8.82
C LYS A 50 -7.52 4.26 9.98
N SER A 51 -6.30 3.75 9.81
CA SER A 51 -5.65 2.83 10.73
C SER A 51 -4.76 3.54 11.75
N GLU A 52 -4.81 4.87 11.81
CA GLU A 52 -4.00 5.72 12.70
C GLU A 52 -2.49 5.54 12.48
N LEU A 53 -2.07 5.22 11.24
CA LEU A 53 -0.66 5.05 10.94
C LEU A 53 0.06 6.40 10.95
N HIS A 54 1.13 6.51 11.73
CA HIS A 54 2.03 7.67 11.71
C HIS A 54 3.19 7.51 10.74
N SER A 55 3.46 6.28 10.31
CA SER A 55 4.50 5.92 9.35
C SER A 55 4.03 4.74 8.50
N LEU A 56 4.65 4.58 7.32
CA LEU A 56 4.41 3.42 6.48
C LEU A 56 4.94 2.14 7.14
N PRO A 57 4.20 1.02 7.11
CA PRO A 57 4.70 -0.25 7.64
C PRO A 57 5.75 -0.82 6.68
N LYS A 58 6.71 -1.57 7.24
CA LYS A 58 7.65 -2.34 6.43
C LYS A 58 6.90 -3.47 5.71
N LEU A 59 7.05 -3.53 4.40
CA LEU A 59 6.42 -4.54 3.57
C LEU A 59 7.38 -5.72 3.33
N PRO A 60 6.84 -6.93 3.14
CA PRO A 60 7.65 -8.11 2.84
C PRO A 60 8.17 -8.03 1.40
N ASN A 61 9.48 -8.22 1.24
CA ASN A 61 10.12 -8.20 -0.08
C ASN A 61 9.55 -9.31 -0.98
N ASN A 62 9.60 -9.08 -2.30
CA ASN A 62 9.13 -10.01 -3.34
C ASN A 62 7.63 -10.33 -3.31
N MET A 63 6.86 -9.68 -2.44
CA MET A 63 5.41 -9.80 -2.46
C MET A 63 4.82 -9.04 -3.65
N ARG A 64 3.76 -9.60 -4.22
CA ARG A 64 3.03 -9.04 -5.35
C ARG A 64 1.71 -8.46 -4.86
N TRP A 65 1.58 -7.14 -4.95
CA TRP A 65 0.40 -6.38 -4.60
C TRP A 65 -0.23 -5.81 -5.86
N ASN A 66 -1.56 -5.85 -5.95
CA ASN A 66 -2.30 -5.08 -6.94
C ASN A 66 -2.48 -3.66 -6.41
N ALA A 67 -2.79 -3.51 -5.13
CA ALA A 67 -2.97 -2.22 -4.50
C ALA A 67 -2.51 -2.20 -3.04
N LEU A 68 -1.86 -1.10 -2.66
CA LEU A 68 -1.60 -0.71 -1.28
C LEU A 68 -2.41 0.54 -0.98
N ASP A 69 -3.23 0.49 0.06
CA ASP A 69 -4.05 1.61 0.50
C ASP A 69 -3.67 2.03 1.92
N PHE A 70 -2.97 3.15 2.02
CA PHE A 70 -2.56 3.80 3.27
C PHE A 70 -3.24 5.16 3.44
N SER A 71 -4.36 5.39 2.74
CA SER A 71 -5.06 6.65 2.79
C SER A 71 -5.72 6.96 4.15
N PHE A 72 -5.99 8.24 4.40
CA PHE A 72 -6.65 8.71 5.62
C PHE A 72 -5.93 8.28 6.92
N ASN A 73 -4.60 8.41 6.94
CA ASN A 73 -3.77 8.17 8.12
C ASN A 73 -3.06 9.46 8.55
N TYR A 74 -2.10 9.33 9.46
CA TYR A 74 -1.28 10.41 10.02
C TYR A 74 0.16 10.40 9.48
N ILE A 75 0.38 9.83 8.29
CA ILE A 75 1.73 9.65 7.73
C ILE A 75 2.31 11.01 7.36
N THR A 76 3.55 11.29 7.79
CA THR A 76 4.21 12.57 7.56
C THR A 76 5.35 12.54 6.54
N SER A 77 5.90 11.35 6.25
CA SER A 77 6.96 11.17 5.26
C SER A 77 6.84 9.83 4.54
N VAL A 78 7.43 9.78 3.33
CA VAL A 78 7.70 8.53 2.62
C VAL A 78 9.21 8.38 2.56
N ASP A 79 9.73 7.43 3.33
CA ASP A 79 11.15 7.28 3.56
C ASP A 79 11.85 6.48 2.44
N ASN A 80 13.18 6.58 2.39
CA ASN A 80 14.01 5.88 1.41
C ASN A 80 13.71 4.36 1.37
N TYR A 81 13.58 3.80 0.17
CA TYR A 81 13.43 2.36 -0.07
C TYR A 81 12.23 1.69 0.63
N VAL A 82 11.24 2.45 1.10
CA VAL A 82 10.08 1.88 1.83
C VAL A 82 9.25 0.91 0.98
N PHE A 83 9.29 1.08 -0.35
CA PHE A 83 8.67 0.19 -1.33
C PHE A 83 9.68 -0.62 -2.16
N ALA A 84 10.90 -0.81 -1.66
CA ALA A 84 11.90 -1.61 -2.37
C ALA A 84 11.47 -3.08 -2.47
N ASP A 85 11.83 -3.72 -3.59
CA ASP A 85 11.65 -5.15 -3.87
C ASP A 85 10.22 -5.70 -3.91
N ILE A 86 9.20 -4.87 -3.78
CA ILE A 86 7.81 -5.29 -3.96
C ILE A 86 7.33 -5.04 -5.39
N TYR A 87 6.42 -5.88 -5.86
CA TYR A 87 5.61 -5.57 -7.04
C TYR A 87 4.33 -4.91 -6.59
N VAL A 88 4.03 -3.71 -7.09
CA VAL A 88 2.78 -3.01 -6.76
C VAL A 88 2.30 -2.17 -7.93
N GLU A 89 1.03 -2.30 -8.32
CA GLU A 89 0.47 -1.51 -9.42
C GLU A 89 -0.07 -0.15 -8.97
N LYS A 90 -0.69 -0.11 -7.78
CA LYS A 90 -1.35 1.08 -7.22
C LYS A 90 -0.91 1.33 -5.79
N ILE A 91 -0.50 2.57 -5.51
CA ILE A 91 -0.29 3.07 -4.16
C ILE A 91 -1.23 4.24 -3.91
N ASN A 92 -2.00 4.14 -2.83
CA ASN A 92 -2.83 5.23 -2.34
C ASN A 92 -2.31 5.76 -0.99
N LEU A 93 -1.86 7.01 -1.00
CA LEU A 93 -1.38 7.79 0.15
C LEU A 93 -2.23 9.04 0.36
N ASN A 94 -3.40 9.14 -0.28
CA ASN A 94 -4.21 10.34 -0.22
C ASN A 94 -4.67 10.67 1.22
N SER A 95 -4.91 11.96 1.47
CA SER A 95 -5.46 12.42 2.76
C SER A 95 -4.59 11.97 3.95
N ASN A 96 -3.29 12.23 3.84
CA ASN A 96 -2.32 12.09 4.93
C ASN A 96 -1.73 13.48 5.26
N TYR A 97 -0.64 13.51 6.03
CA TYR A 97 0.07 14.73 6.42
C TYR A 97 1.47 14.75 5.82
N ILE A 98 1.66 14.13 4.64
CA ILE A 98 2.97 13.94 4.03
C ILE A 98 3.53 15.30 3.64
N ARG A 99 4.70 15.64 4.22
CA ARG A 99 5.44 16.87 3.93
C ARG A 99 6.69 16.63 3.10
N ARG A 100 7.17 15.38 3.10
CA ARG A 100 8.43 14.99 2.47
C ARG A 100 8.32 13.59 1.87
N ILE A 101 8.79 13.46 0.65
CA ILE A 101 9.07 12.18 0.01
C ILE A 101 10.55 12.17 -0.29
N GLU A 102 11.25 11.17 0.22
CA GLU A 102 12.68 11.07 -0.02
C GLU A 102 12.97 10.74 -1.49
N ILE A 103 14.15 11.16 -1.97
CA ILE A 103 14.52 11.02 -3.37
C ILE A 103 14.58 9.54 -3.83
N THR A 104 14.91 8.60 -2.95
CA THR A 104 14.95 7.16 -3.26
C THR A 104 13.76 6.37 -2.70
N ALA A 105 12.65 7.05 -2.36
CA ALA A 105 11.46 6.40 -1.80
C ALA A 105 10.87 5.29 -2.70
N PHE A 106 10.96 5.46 -4.02
CA PHE A 106 10.44 4.52 -5.03
C PHE A 106 11.55 3.74 -5.75
N ASP A 107 12.79 3.79 -5.26
CA ASP A 107 13.87 2.97 -5.81
C ASP A 107 13.57 1.48 -5.61
N GLN A 108 13.87 0.67 -6.62
CA GLN A 108 13.66 -0.79 -6.63
C GLN A 108 12.20 -1.26 -6.48
N ILE A 109 11.23 -0.34 -6.50
CA ILE A 109 9.83 -0.70 -6.66
C ILE A 109 9.62 -1.36 -8.02
N LYS A 110 8.64 -2.26 -8.14
CA LYS A 110 8.39 -2.97 -9.40
C LYS A 110 6.95 -2.73 -9.85
N ASN A 111 6.79 -2.20 -11.06
CA ASN A 111 5.50 -2.11 -11.80
C ASN A 111 4.47 -1.09 -11.25
N LEU A 112 4.90 0.05 -10.69
CA LEU A 112 4.01 1.12 -10.23
C LEU A 112 3.37 1.88 -11.40
N LYS A 113 2.04 1.87 -11.46
CA LYS A 113 1.24 2.48 -12.53
C LYS A 113 0.34 3.61 -12.04
N GLN A 114 -0.08 3.57 -10.78
CA GLN A 114 -1.01 4.55 -10.22
C GLN A 114 -0.51 5.03 -8.87
N LEU A 115 -0.37 6.34 -8.73
CA LEU A 115 0.12 6.97 -7.51
C LEU A 115 -0.81 8.12 -7.12
N PHE A 116 -1.39 7.99 -5.92
CA PHE A 116 -2.28 9.00 -5.35
C PHE A 116 -1.65 9.54 -4.07
N ILE A 117 -1.22 10.81 -4.10
CA ILE A 117 -0.62 11.53 -2.96
C ILE A 117 -1.35 12.87 -2.75
N ASN A 118 -2.55 12.99 -3.29
CA ASN A 118 -3.37 14.17 -3.18
C ASN A 118 -3.88 14.39 -1.75
N ASN A 119 -4.24 15.64 -1.43
CA ASN A 119 -4.65 16.05 -0.09
C ASN A 119 -3.56 15.74 0.95
N ASN A 120 -2.34 16.24 0.71
CA ASN A 120 -1.20 16.15 1.61
C ASN A 120 -0.61 17.56 1.84
N GLN A 121 0.62 17.64 2.38
CA GLN A 121 1.27 18.89 2.76
C GLN A 121 2.61 19.08 2.03
N LEU A 122 2.76 18.50 0.84
CA LEU A 122 4.00 18.60 0.06
C LEU A 122 4.19 20.02 -0.43
N LYS A 123 5.39 20.57 -0.18
CA LYS A 123 5.80 21.89 -0.71
C LYS A 123 6.67 21.78 -1.95
N GLU A 124 7.30 20.63 -2.12
CA GLU A 124 8.20 20.31 -3.22
C GLU A 124 8.10 18.82 -3.54
N LEU A 125 8.39 18.47 -4.78
CA LEU A 125 8.57 17.11 -5.26
C LEU A 125 9.69 17.12 -6.28
N TYR A 126 10.77 16.41 -5.97
CA TYR A 126 11.93 16.30 -6.85
C TYR A 126 11.59 15.36 -8.02
N PRO A 127 11.75 15.77 -9.29
CA PRO A 127 11.47 14.91 -10.44
C PRO A 127 12.26 13.59 -10.41
N GLU A 128 13.44 13.58 -9.81
CA GLU A 128 14.32 12.43 -9.60
C GLU A 128 13.64 11.31 -8.81
N THR A 129 12.72 11.65 -7.89
CA THR A 129 11.92 10.70 -7.12
C THR A 129 11.08 9.76 -8.02
N LEU A 130 10.83 10.15 -9.27
CA LEU A 130 9.96 9.43 -10.21
C LEU A 130 10.71 8.73 -11.36
N VAL A 131 12.06 8.69 -11.31
CA VAL A 131 12.91 8.16 -12.40
C VAL A 131 13.20 6.65 -12.26
N SER A 132 12.81 6.02 -11.15
CA SER A 132 13.06 4.60 -10.90
C SER A 132 12.47 3.70 -12.01
N PRO A 133 13.20 2.69 -12.53
CA PRO A 133 12.75 1.85 -13.65
C PRO A 133 11.39 1.17 -13.46
N GLY A 134 11.00 0.90 -12.22
CA GLY A 134 9.70 0.31 -11.90
C GLY A 134 8.57 1.32 -11.74
N VAL A 135 8.83 2.61 -11.92
CA VAL A 135 7.83 3.68 -11.95
C VAL A 135 7.44 3.92 -13.41
N SER A 136 6.20 3.64 -13.74
CA SER A 136 5.63 3.78 -15.08
C SER A 136 4.21 4.29 -14.97
N LEU A 137 4.07 5.49 -14.38
CA LEU A 137 2.76 6.03 -14.00
C LEU A 137 1.89 6.32 -15.22
N GLN A 138 0.66 5.84 -15.14
CA GLN A 138 -0.45 6.18 -16.04
C GLN A 138 -1.40 7.18 -15.39
N ILE A 139 -1.52 7.12 -14.06
CA ILE A 139 -2.30 8.06 -13.25
C ILE A 139 -1.40 8.57 -12.13
N PHE A 140 -1.26 9.89 -12.05
CA PHE A 140 -0.56 10.54 -10.96
C PHE A 140 -1.41 11.69 -10.44
N ASP A 141 -1.93 11.53 -9.22
CA ASP A 141 -2.69 12.56 -8.54
C ASP A 141 -1.87 13.10 -7.37
N VAL A 142 -1.41 14.34 -7.54
CA VAL A 142 -0.67 15.10 -6.53
C VAL A 142 -1.43 16.37 -6.14
N SER A 143 -2.72 16.44 -6.50
CA SER A 143 -3.56 17.61 -6.28
C SER A 143 -3.76 17.94 -4.81
N HIS A 144 -4.15 19.18 -4.53
CA HIS A 144 -4.42 19.63 -3.15
C HIS A 144 -3.22 19.41 -2.20
N ASN A 145 -2.02 19.73 -2.70
CA ASN A 145 -0.80 19.87 -1.89
C ASN A 145 -0.47 21.37 -1.71
N GLN A 146 0.71 21.67 -1.20
CA GLN A 146 1.17 23.04 -0.87
C GLN A 146 2.35 23.46 -1.74
N PHE A 147 2.40 22.97 -2.99
CA PHE A 147 3.50 23.25 -3.90
C PHE A 147 3.66 24.74 -4.15
N GLN A 148 4.85 25.26 -3.88
CA GLN A 148 5.21 26.62 -4.28
C GLN A 148 5.71 26.66 -5.72
N TYR A 149 6.46 25.63 -6.10
CA TYR A 149 6.97 25.40 -7.44
C TYR A 149 6.99 23.90 -7.71
N LEU A 150 6.64 23.53 -8.94
CA LEU A 150 6.78 22.17 -9.43
C LEU A 150 7.38 22.22 -10.84
N VAL A 151 8.47 21.48 -11.06
CA VAL A 151 9.15 21.46 -12.37
C VAL A 151 8.39 20.52 -13.30
N MET A 152 7.21 20.97 -13.74
CA MET A 152 6.27 20.21 -14.56
C MET A 152 6.91 19.60 -15.81
N GLY A 153 7.77 20.36 -16.50
CA GLY A 153 8.46 19.89 -17.70
C GLY A 153 9.26 18.61 -17.44
N GLN A 154 10.03 18.55 -16.35
CA GLN A 154 10.84 17.38 -16.02
C GLN A 154 9.98 16.19 -15.57
N ILE A 155 8.90 16.44 -14.82
CA ILE A 155 7.99 15.39 -14.37
C ILE A 155 7.32 14.69 -15.56
N LEU A 156 6.83 15.46 -16.53
CA LEU A 156 6.19 14.90 -17.73
C LEU A 156 7.19 14.16 -18.63
N LEU A 157 8.44 14.62 -18.70
CA LEU A 157 9.51 13.90 -19.40
C LEU A 157 9.87 12.57 -18.72
N ASN A 158 9.88 12.54 -17.38
CA ASN A 158 10.16 11.33 -16.60
C ASN A 158 9.00 10.33 -16.63
N LEU A 159 7.78 10.77 -16.97
CA LEU A 159 6.56 9.95 -16.97
C LEU A 159 5.90 9.90 -18.37
N PRO A 160 6.54 9.30 -19.38
CA PRO A 160 6.04 9.32 -20.77
C PRO A 160 4.74 8.53 -20.97
N LEU A 161 4.37 7.66 -20.02
CA LEU A 161 3.15 6.84 -20.08
C LEU A 161 1.94 7.49 -19.37
N LEU A 162 2.11 8.71 -18.85
CA LEU A 162 1.10 9.39 -18.05
C LEU A 162 -0.11 9.76 -18.91
N LYS A 163 -1.28 9.29 -18.50
CA LYS A 163 -2.57 9.55 -19.17
C LYS A 163 -3.40 10.57 -18.40
N GLN A 164 -3.27 10.56 -17.08
CA GLN A 164 -4.02 11.43 -16.18
C GLN A 164 -3.05 12.00 -15.15
N PHE A 165 -3.02 13.34 -15.07
CA PHE A 165 -2.22 14.07 -14.11
C PHE A 165 -3.08 15.14 -13.44
N HIS A 166 -3.17 15.09 -12.12
CA HIS A 166 -3.90 16.06 -11.32
C HIS A 166 -2.93 16.78 -10.38
N LEU A 167 -3.01 18.11 -10.33
CA LEU A 167 -2.14 19.01 -9.57
C LEU A 167 -2.96 20.04 -8.77
#